data_AF-A0A238DLZ1-F1
#
_entry.id   AF-A0A238DLZ1-F1
#
_cell.length_a   1.000
_cell.length_b   1.000
_cell.length_c   1.000
_cell.angle_alpha   90.00
_cell.angle_beta   90.00
_cell.angle_gamma   90.00
#
_symmetry.space_group_name_H-M   'P 1'
#
loop_
_entity.id
_entity.type
_entity.pdbx_description
1 polymer ?
#
loop_
_entity_poly.entity_id
_entity_poly.type
_entity_poly.pdbx_seq_one_letter_code
_entity_poly.pdbx_strand_id
1 'polypeptide(L)' 'MTDESQITIPPSFIALYLEPGRTKPHAPRDVITQRYEFCEDLEAMLARHQPLR' A
#
# COMPACT_ATOMS: atom_id res chain seq x y z
N MET A 1 -22.57 -2.39 -2.82
CA MET A 1 -21.67 -1.25 -2.57
C MET A 1 -20.40 -1.57 -3.32
N THR A 2 -19.96 -0.74 -4.26
CA THR A 2 -18.67 -0.94 -4.93
C THR A 2 -17.61 -0.66 -3.88
N ASP A 3 -16.89 -1.70 -3.48
CA ASP A 3 -15.85 -1.64 -2.46
C ASP A 3 -14.59 -1.00 -3.06
N GLU A 4 -14.69 0.27 -3.41
CA GLU A 4 -13.54 1.04 -3.87
C GLU A 4 -12.82 1.54 -2.62
N SER A 5 -11.69 0.90 -2.30
CA SER A 5 -10.77 1.37 -1.24
C SER A 5 -10.53 2.87 -1.40
N GLN A 6 -10.86 3.62 -0.34
CA GLN A 6 -10.76 5.09 -0.31
C GLN A 6 -9.32 5.59 -0.09
N ILE A 7 -8.34 4.69 -0.18
CA ILE A 7 -6.94 4.99 0.09
C ILE A 7 -6.24 5.46 -1.19
N THR A 8 -5.44 6.53 -1.06
CA THR A 8 -4.55 6.94 -2.14
C THR A 8 -3.19 6.29 -1.92
N ILE A 9 -2.78 5.41 -2.85
CA ILE A 9 -1.46 4.77 -2.76
C ILE A 9 -0.39 5.71 -3.31
N PRO A 10 0.70 5.96 -2.56
CA PRO A 10 1.80 6.77 -3.03
C PRO A 10 2.44 6.20 -4.31
N PRO A 11 2.85 7.04 -5.28
CA PRO A 11 3.54 6.58 -6.50
C PRO A 11 4.83 5.81 -6.22
N SER A 12 5.54 6.15 -5.13
CA SER A 12 6.74 5.43 -4.67
C SER A 12 6.44 3.97 -4.32
N PHE A 13 5.27 3.70 -3.74
CA PHE A 13 4.86 2.34 -3.41
C PHE A 13 4.44 1.56 -4.67
N ILE A 14 3.76 2.23 -5.61
CA ILE A 14 3.40 1.65 -6.93
C ILE A 14 4.67 1.28 -7.71
N ALA A 15 5.73 2.08 -7.59
CA ALA A 15 7.01 1.83 -8.27
C ALA A 15 7.67 0.50 -7.87
N LEU A 16 7.37 -0.04 -6.68
CA LEU A 16 7.83 -1.36 -6.25
C LEU A 16 7.30 -2.51 -7.13
N TYR A 17 6.23 -2.24 -7.90
CA TYR A 17 5.62 -3.20 -8.81
C TYR A 17 5.95 -2.92 -10.28
N LEU A 18 6.81 -1.94 -10.56
CA LEU A 18 7.25 -1.61 -11.92
C LEU A 18 8.58 -2.31 -12.22
N GLU A 19 8.56 -3.19 -13.22
CA GLU A 19 9.79 -3.74 -13.79
C GLU A 19 10.49 -2.72 -14.70
N PRO A 20 11.83 -2.78 -14.84
CA PRO A 20 12.56 -1.95 -15.79
C PRO A 20 11.95 -2.03 -17.20
N GLY A 21 11.68 -0.87 -17.81
CA GLY A 21 11.10 -0.79 -19.15
C GLY A 21 9.58 -1.04 -19.24
N ARG A 22 8.89 -1.31 -18.13
CA ARG A 22 7.42 -1.40 -18.10
C ARG A 22 6.79 -0.09 -17.65
N THR A 23 5.65 0.23 -18.26
CA THR A 23 4.82 1.39 -17.92
C THR A 23 3.65 1.06 -16.99
N LYS A 24 3.39 -0.23 -16.76
CA LYS A 24 2.29 -0.72 -15.91
C LYS A 24 2.82 -1.70 -14.86
N PRO A 25 2.26 -1.67 -13.63
CA PRO A 25 2.61 -2.63 -12.58
C PRO A 25 2.42 -4.08 -13.02
N HIS A 26 3.25 -4.99 -12.49
CA HIS A 26 3.11 -6.43 -12.71
C HIS A 26 2.00 -7.06 -11.85
N ALA A 27 1.48 -6.36 -10.84
CA ALA A 27 0.38 -6.81 -9.98
C ALA A 27 -0.93 -6.04 -10.23
N PRO A 28 -2.11 -6.67 -10.04
CA PRO A 28 -3.40 -5.99 -10.11
C PRO A 28 -3.54 -4.87 -9.07
N ARG A 29 -4.35 -3.85 -9.38
CA ARG A 29 -4.58 -2.69 -8.49
C ARG A 29 -5.02 -3.12 -7.10
N ASP A 30 -5.95 -4.06 -7.00
CA ASP A 30 -6.52 -4.54 -5.74
C ASP A 30 -5.48 -5.24 -4.85
N VAL A 31 -4.53 -5.95 -5.46
CA VAL A 31 -3.43 -6.59 -4.73
C VAL A 31 -2.48 -5.55 -4.17
N ILE A 32 -2.17 -4.50 -4.94
CA ILE A 32 -1.33 -3.39 -4.49
C ILE A 32 -2.04 -2.63 -3.36
N THR A 33 -3.36 -2.41 -3.46
CA THR A 33 -4.19 -1.82 -2.41
C THR A 33 -4.13 -2.58 -1.11
N GLN A 34 -4.48 -3.87 -1.13
CA GLN A 34 -4.52 -4.68 0.08
C GLN A 34 -3.17 -4.74 0.79
N ARG A 35 -2.07 -4.76 0.03
CA ARG A 35 -0.72 -4.74 0.59
C ARG A 35 -0.37 -3.40 1.22
N TYR A 36 -0.77 -2.29 0.60
CA TYR A 36 -0.55 -0.97 1.15
C TYR A 36 -1.36 -0.76 2.44
N GLU A 37 -2.66 -1.09 2.42
CA GLU A 37 -3.55 -1.10 3.60
C GLU A 37 -2.95 -1.92 4.75
N PHE A 38 -2.50 -3.15 4.46
CA PHE A 38 -1.89 -4.00 5.47
C PHE A 38 -0.64 -3.37 6.11
N CYS A 39 0.22 -2.73 5.31
CA CYS A 39 1.40 -2.04 5.81
C CYS A 39 1.03 -0.86 6.73
N GLU A 40 0.06 -0.04 6.33
CA GLU A 40 -0.42 1.10 7.12
C GLU A 40 -1.07 0.63 8.44
N ASP A 41 -1.89 -0.42 8.41
CA ASP A 41 -2.49 -1.01 9.61
C ASP A 41 -1.44 -1.54 10.58
N LEU A 42 -0.41 -2.21 10.04
CA LEU A 42 0.71 -2.71 10.84
C LEU A 42 1.51 -1.57 11.48
N GLU A 43 1.82 -0.51 10.72
CA GLU A 43 2.48 0.68 11.23
C GLU A 43 1.67 1.34 12.34
N ALA A 44 0.37 1.53 12.13
CA ALA A 44 -0.54 2.09 13.11
C ALA A 44 -0.60 1.23 14.39
N MET A 45 -0.62 -0.10 14.25
CA MET A 45 -0.57 -1.00 15.39
C MET A 45 0.74 -0.84 16.16
N LEU A 46 1.89 -0.83 15.47
CA LEU A 46 3.19 -0.68 16.11
C LEU A 46 3.36 0.68 16.78
N ALA A 47 2.95 1.76 16.13
CA ALA A 47 3.00 3.12 16.67
C ALA A 47 2.18 3.25 17.97
N ARG A 48 0.99 2.63 18.03
CA ARG A 48 0.15 2.62 19.26
C ARG A 48 0.79 1.90 20.43
N HIS A 49 1.65 0.90 20.18
CA HIS A 49 2.32 0.11 21.22
C HIS A 49 3.70 0.63 21.60
N GLN A 50 4.20 1.68 20.96
CA GLN A 50 5.43 2.35 21.38
C GLN A 50 5.11 3.34 22.51
N PRO A 51 5.59 3.14 23.74
CA PRO A 51 5.51 4.18 24.76
C PRO A 51 6.33 5.38 24.27
N LEU A 52 5.72 6.56 24.28
CA LEU A 52 6.39 7.85 24.01
C LEU A 52 7.74 7.86 24.73
N ARG A 53 8.82 7.94 23.96
CA ARG A 53 10.18 8.12 24.48
C ARG A 53 10.38 9.53 25.00
#